data_AF-A0A7W8J4N5-F1
#
_entry.id   AF-A0A7W8J4N5-F1
#
_cell.length_a   1.000
_cell.length_b   1.000
_cell.length_c   1.000
_cell.angle_alpha   90.00
_cell.angle_beta   90.00
_cell.angle_gamma   90.00
#
_symmetry.space_group_name_H-M   'P 1'
#
loop_
_entity.id
_entity.type
_entity.pdbx_description
1 polymer ?
#
loop_
_entity_poly.entity_id
_entity_poly.type
_entity_poly.pdbx_seq_one_letter_code
_entity_poly.pdbx_strand_id
1 'polypeptide(L)'
;MTVAAERNTLWYATEAKRWLEAVPIGNGRIGGMVFGGVGKERVALTETTAWSGAASESNVNPGALQHLGEIRQLPFSGRVR
;
A
#
# COMPACT_ATOMS: atom_id res chain seq x y z
N MET A 1 21.64 -25.26 -13.54
CA MET A 1 20.81 -24.99 -14.73
C MET A 1 20.25 -23.58 -14.57
N THR A 2 20.86 -22.60 -15.23
CA THR A 2 20.49 -21.18 -15.10
C THR A 2 19.51 -20.87 -16.21
N VAL A 3 18.24 -20.62 -15.87
CA VAL A 3 17.27 -20.12 -16.84
C VAL A 3 17.67 -18.69 -17.16
N ALA A 4 17.92 -18.38 -18.44
CA ALA A 4 18.18 -17.01 -18.87
C ALA A 4 16.94 -16.16 -18.54
N ALA A 5 17.12 -15.12 -17.73
CA ALA A 5 16.04 -14.21 -17.37
C ALA A 5 15.57 -13.46 -18.63
N GLU A 6 14.30 -13.64 -19.00
CA GLU A 6 13.68 -12.76 -19.98
C GLU A 6 13.63 -11.33 -19.41
N ARG A 7 13.54 -10.32 -20.28
CA ARG A 7 13.74 -8.89 -19.91
C ARG A 7 12.81 -8.36 -18.80
N ASN A 8 11.78 -9.11 -18.41
CA ASN A 8 10.81 -8.73 -17.38
C ASN A 8 10.61 -9.81 -16.31
N THR A 9 11.63 -10.63 -16.03
CA THR A 9 11.56 -11.66 -14.99
C THR A 9 12.23 -11.19 -13.71
N LEU A 10 11.51 -11.28 -12.60
CA LEU A 10 12.08 -11.20 -11.25
C LEU A 10 12.34 -12.62 -10.76
N TRP A 11 13.60 -12.94 -10.44
CA TRP A 11 14.00 -14.26 -9.95
C TRP A 11 14.92 -14.14 -8.75
N TYR A 12 14.76 -15.06 -7.79
CA TYR A 12 15.49 -15.08 -6.53
C TYR A 12 15.95 -16.50 -6.22
N ALA A 13 17.17 -16.63 -5.69
CA ALA A 13 17.79 -17.93 -5.40
C ALA A 13 17.37 -18.52 -4.04
N THR A 14 16.64 -17.76 -3.20
CA THR A 14 16.23 -18.16 -1.86
C THR A 14 14.78 -17.76 -1.61
N GLU A 15 14.12 -18.51 -0.73
CA GLU A 15 12.81 -18.15 -0.18
C GLU A 15 12.86 -16.80 0.56
N ALA A 16 11.74 -16.09 0.54
CA ALA A 16 11.55 -14.86 1.29
C ALA A 16 11.36 -15.16 2.79
N LYS A 17 11.99 -14.37 3.65
CA LYS A 17 11.80 -14.47 5.12
C LYS A 17 10.89 -13.36 5.64
N ARG A 18 10.85 -12.22 4.94
CA ARG A 18 10.03 -11.05 5.29
C ARG A 18 9.07 -10.70 4.17
N TRP A 19 8.01 -9.97 4.51
CA TRP A 19 6.97 -9.56 3.55
C TRP A 19 7.54 -8.82 2.33
N LEU A 20 8.46 -7.88 2.55
CA LEU A 20 9.05 -7.07 1.49
C LEU A 20 9.97 -7.85 0.54
N GLU A 21 10.31 -9.10 0.86
CA GLU A 21 11.12 -9.99 0.01
C GLU A 21 10.25 -10.92 -0.85
N ALA A 22 8.95 -11.05 -0.52
CA ALA A 22 8.03 -11.91 -1.24
C ALA A 22 7.60 -11.27 -2.58
N VAL A 23 7.20 -12.11 -3.54
CA VAL A 23 6.83 -11.64 -4.88
C VAL A 23 5.33 -11.32 -4.93
N PRO A 24 4.93 -10.09 -5.32
CA PRO A 24 3.53 -9.71 -5.41
C PRO A 24 2.87 -10.26 -6.67
N ILE A 25 1.63 -10.74 -6.51
CA ILE A 25 0.71 -11.10 -7.59
C ILE A 25 -0.67 -10.50 -7.28
N GLY A 26 -1.48 -10.21 -8.31
CA GLY A 26 -2.83 -9.69 -8.08
C GLY A 26 -3.60 -9.39 -9.35
N ASN A 27 -4.93 -9.24 -9.20
CA ASN A 27 -5.86 -8.93 -10.30
C ASN A 27 -6.57 -7.58 -10.12
N GLY A 28 -6.02 -6.69 -9.29
CA GLY A 28 -6.61 -5.40 -8.94
C GLY A 28 -7.64 -5.45 -7.80
N ARG A 29 -8.15 -6.62 -7.42
CA ARG A 29 -9.04 -6.79 -6.25
C ARG A 29 -8.43 -7.67 -5.17
N ILE A 30 -8.00 -8.87 -5.55
CA ILE A 30 -7.31 -9.80 -4.67
C ILE A 30 -5.81 -9.74 -4.98
N GLY A 31 -4.99 -9.68 -3.93
CA GLY A 31 -3.54 -9.74 -4.02
C GLY A 31 -2.96 -10.89 -3.21
N GLY A 32 -1.76 -11.32 -3.58
CA GLY A 32 -1.00 -12.35 -2.90
C GLY A 32 0.49 -11.99 -2.86
N MET A 33 1.14 -12.28 -1.74
CA MET A 33 2.60 -12.25 -1.62
C MET A 33 3.11 -13.67 -1.52
N VAL A 34 3.87 -14.12 -2.51
CA VAL A 34 4.42 -15.49 -2.61
C VAL A 34 5.80 -15.55 -1.97
N PHE A 35 5.99 -16.41 -0.96
CA PHE A 35 7.24 -16.49 -0.22
C PHE A 35 8.24 -17.51 -0.79
N GLY A 36 7.77 -18.55 -1.49
CA GLY A 36 8.63 -19.55 -2.14
C GLY A 36 9.23 -20.55 -1.14
N GLY A 37 8.57 -20.79 -0.01
CA GLY A 37 9.10 -21.62 1.07
C GLY A 37 9.22 -23.10 0.69
N VAL A 38 10.41 -23.69 0.82
CA VAL A 38 10.68 -25.06 0.29
C VAL A 38 9.97 -26.15 1.11
N GLY A 39 10.07 -26.08 2.44
CA GLY A 39 9.43 -27.06 3.33
C GLY A 39 7.96 -26.75 3.63
N LYS A 40 7.61 -25.47 3.61
CA LYS A 40 6.24 -24.99 3.80
C LYS A 40 6.07 -23.65 3.12
N GLU A 41 5.21 -23.62 2.11
CA GLU A 41 4.85 -22.38 1.44
C GLU A 41 3.95 -21.50 2.33
N ARG A 42 4.06 -20.19 2.12
CA ARG A 42 3.13 -19.19 2.62
C ARG A 42 2.78 -18.23 1.50
N VAL A 43 1.50 -18.10 1.20
CA VAL A 43 0.98 -17.00 0.40
C VAL A 43 0.19 -16.08 1.32
N ALA A 44 0.62 -14.84 1.44
CA ALA A 44 -0.11 -13.88 2.25
C ALA A 44 -1.13 -13.12 1.39
N LEU A 45 -2.39 -13.12 1.79
CA LEU A 45 -3.51 -12.62 1.00
C LEU A 45 -3.88 -11.19 1.38
N THR A 46 -4.33 -10.43 0.39
CA THR A 46 -4.92 -9.09 0.55
C THR A 46 -6.18 -8.98 -0.29
N GLU A 47 -7.11 -8.11 0.13
CA GLU A 47 -8.32 -7.78 -0.61
C GLU A 47 -8.52 -6.26 -0.53
N THR A 48 -8.70 -5.60 -1.68
CA THR A 48 -8.62 -4.14 -1.78
C THR A 48 -9.67 -3.37 -0.98
N THR A 49 -10.76 -4.04 -0.58
CA THR A 49 -11.88 -3.46 0.17
C THR A 49 -11.90 -3.87 1.65
N ALA A 50 -10.95 -4.71 2.09
CA ALA A 50 -10.84 -5.16 3.48
C ALA A 50 -10.29 -4.07 4.41
N TRP A 51 -11.05 -3.00 4.57
CA TRP A 51 -10.77 -1.88 5.46
C TRP A 51 -11.50 -2.05 6.78
N SER A 52 -10.86 -1.65 7.88
CA SER A 52 -11.53 -1.53 9.17
C SER A 52 -12.36 -0.24 9.24
N GLY A 53 -13.38 -0.24 10.10
CA GLY A 53 -14.26 0.90 10.32
C GLY A 53 -15.60 0.73 9.61
N ALA A 54 -16.35 1.83 9.55
CA ALA A 54 -17.67 1.88 8.91
C ALA A 54 -17.86 3.25 8.26
N ALA A 55 -18.91 3.38 7.45
CA ALA A 55 -19.34 4.69 6.96
C ALA A 55 -19.52 5.64 8.15
N SER A 56 -18.92 6.82 8.06
CA SER A 56 -19.02 7.85 9.10
C SER A 56 -19.03 9.24 8.50
N GLU A 57 -19.96 10.06 8.98
CA GLU A 57 -20.01 11.50 8.70
C GLU A 57 -19.25 12.30 9.77
N SER A 58 -18.77 11.67 10.85
CA SER A 58 -18.10 12.35 11.97
C SER A 58 -16.74 12.94 11.61
N ASN A 59 -16.18 12.57 10.45
CA ASN A 59 -14.89 13.06 9.97
C ASN A 59 -15.01 14.36 9.15
N VAL A 60 -16.24 14.89 9.00
CA VAL A 60 -16.48 16.18 8.36
C VAL A 60 -16.49 17.27 9.44
N ASN A 61 -15.49 18.14 9.42
CA ASN A 61 -15.44 19.29 10.33
C ASN A 61 -16.40 20.40 9.83
N PRO A 62 -17.50 20.73 10.53
CA PRO A 62 -18.45 21.73 10.08
C PRO A 62 -17.88 23.16 10.08
N GLY A 63 -16.84 23.43 10.87
CA GLY A 63 -16.15 24.72 10.91
C GLY A 63 -15.12 24.91 9.79
N ALA A 64 -14.79 23.88 9.01
CA ALA A 64 -13.70 23.94 8.04
C ALA A 64 -13.89 25.05 7.00
N LEU A 65 -15.12 25.24 6.51
CA LEU A 65 -15.43 26.28 5.52
C LEU A 65 -15.18 27.69 6.07
N GLN A 66 -15.48 27.93 7.35
CA GLN A 66 -15.33 29.23 8.00
C GLN A 66 -13.87 29.68 8.05
N HIS A 67 -12.95 28.74 8.26
CA HIS A 67 -11.52 29.01 8.37
C HIS A 67 -10.76 28.90 7.04
N LEU A 68 -11.38 28.37 5.98
CA LEU A 68 -10.72 28.14 4.70
C LEU A 68 -10.14 29.40 4.06
N GLY A 69 -10.83 30.54 4.21
CA GLY A 69 -10.34 31.83 3.69
C GLY A 69 -9.07 32.28 4.39
N GLU A 70 -9.05 32.25 5.72
CA GLU A 70 -7.89 32.60 6.54
C GLU A 70 -6.71 31.66 6.25
N ILE A 71 -6.94 30.34 6.25
CA ILE A 71 -5.92 29.32 5.98
C ILE A 71 -5.23 29.57 4.63
N ARG A 72 -5.98 29.96 3.59
CA ARG A 72 -5.42 30.26 2.26
C ARG A 72 -4.50 31.48 2.25
N GLN A 73 -4.68 32.44 3.17
CA GLN A 73 -3.86 33.66 3.25
C GLN A 73 -2.59 33.47 4.09
N LEU A 74 -2.61 32.54 5.06
CA LEU A 74 -1.48 32.33 5.98
C LEU A 74 -0.13 32.05 5.29
N PRO A 75 -0.04 31.21 4.24
CA PRO A 75 1.21 30.98 3.50
C PRO A 75 1.79 32.24 2.85
N PHE A 76 0.92 33.10 2.31
CA PHE A 76 1.36 34.31 1.59
C PHE A 76 1.66 35.50 2.51
N SER A 77 1.13 35.46 3.74
CA SER A 77 1.38 36.49 4.76
C SER A 77 2.65 36.22 5.59
N GLY A 78 3.42 35.17 5.27
CA GLY A 78 4.62 34.79 6.03
C GLY A 78 4.31 34.24 7.42
N ARG A 79 3.05 33.85 7.67
CA ARG A 79 2.55 33.36 8.97
C ARG A 79 2.47 31.84 9.05
N VAL A 80 3.04 31.12 8.08
CA VAL A 80 3.27 29.68 8.17
C VAL A 80 4.64 29.48 8.81
N ARG A 81 4.65 29.00 10.05
CA ARG A 81 5.86 28.66 10.81
C ARG A 81 5.85 27.18 11.13
#